data_AF-A0AAW4ZST2-F1
#
_entry.id   AF-A0AAW4ZST2-F1
#
_cell.length_a   1.000
_cell.length_b   1.000
_cell.length_c   1.000
_cell.angle_alpha   90.00
_cell.angle_beta   90.00
_cell.angle_gamma   90.00
#
_symmetry.space_group_name_H-M   'P 1'
#
loop_
_entity.id
_entity.type
_entity.pdbx_description
1 polymer ?
#
loop_
_entity_poly.entity_id
_entity_poly.type
_entity_poly.pdbx_seq_one_letter_code
_entity_poly.pdbx_strand_id
1 'polypeptide(L)'
;MDNTQHMVNELLKPINQFLQCETPDSWIDEAIKPDNLIPLLVDHCNCELKASQTAMFMVRKYAVDKQSGAALMAWAKPYEDFVYGGNDRSTVDFHSKKNGLLAPLTPRSDFSHGQELIDKMVRLIKEEFHHFEQVLEIMDKRGIPYSNLHAGRYAKGLMKVVRTHEPATLIDKLIVGAYIEARSCERFAKLAPYLDPELKKFYISLLRSEARHYQDYLTLAEKIAGTNIADRIRAIGSKEAELITTPDDTFRFHSGIPVTTAACV
;
A
#
# COMPACT_ATOMS: atom_id res chain seq x y z
N MET A 1 -21.80 -22.87 -1.69
CA MET A 1 -21.10 -21.57 -1.83
C MET A 1 -19.62 -21.87 -1.98
N ASP A 2 -18.93 -21.25 -2.94
CA ASP A 2 -17.49 -21.42 -3.13
C ASP A 2 -16.74 -20.99 -1.84
N ASN A 3 -15.87 -21.86 -1.33
CA ASN A 3 -15.12 -21.64 -0.08
C ASN A 3 -14.26 -20.37 -0.18
N THR A 4 -13.77 -20.04 -1.39
CA THR A 4 -13.03 -18.80 -1.65
C THR A 4 -13.92 -17.57 -1.49
N GLN A 5 -15.13 -17.58 -2.06
CA GLN A 5 -16.04 -16.43 -1.95
C GLN A 5 -16.48 -16.19 -0.51
N HIS A 6 -16.73 -17.25 0.27
CA HIS A 6 -17.05 -17.11 1.68
C HIS A 6 -15.88 -16.49 2.47
N MET A 7 -14.66 -16.96 2.25
CA MET A 7 -13.45 -16.38 2.85
C MET A 7 -13.29 -14.89 2.49
N VAL A 8 -13.45 -14.52 1.23
CA VAL A 8 -13.36 -13.12 0.77
C VAL A 8 -14.39 -12.26 1.50
N ASN A 9 -15.64 -12.71 1.58
CA ASN A 9 -16.71 -11.96 2.25
C ASN A 9 -16.42 -11.75 3.75
N GLU A 10 -15.92 -12.78 4.45
CA GLU A 10 -15.56 -12.66 5.86
C GLU A 10 -14.39 -11.70 6.09
N LEU A 11 -13.37 -11.74 5.22
CA LEU A 11 -12.22 -10.82 5.30
C LEU A 11 -12.64 -9.36 5.05
N LEU A 12 -13.53 -9.13 4.08
CA LEU A 12 -13.94 -7.78 3.70
C LEU A 12 -14.96 -7.16 4.65
N LYS A 13 -15.70 -7.94 5.45
CA LYS A 13 -16.72 -7.41 6.35
C LYS A 13 -16.21 -6.27 7.26
N PRO A 14 -15.09 -6.40 8.01
CA PRO A 14 -14.56 -5.29 8.81
C PRO A 14 -14.01 -4.15 7.96
N ILE A 15 -13.49 -4.44 6.76
CA ILE A 15 -12.95 -3.43 5.84
C ILE A 15 -14.09 -2.54 5.30
N ASN A 16 -15.19 -3.15 4.87
CA ASN A 16 -16.37 -2.44 4.35
C ASN A 16 -17.08 -1.63 5.44
N GLN A 17 -16.92 -1.99 6.72
CA GLN A 17 -17.39 -1.19 7.85
C GLN A 17 -16.47 -0.01 8.17
N PHE A 18 -15.18 -0.12 7.86
CA PHE A 18 -14.17 0.91 8.11
C PHE A 18 -14.11 1.95 6.98
N LEU A 19 -14.16 1.51 5.72
CA LEU A 19 -14.21 2.38 4.55
C LEU A 19 -15.56 3.11 4.48
N GLN A 20 -15.53 4.37 4.02
CA GLN A 20 -16.73 5.21 3.94
C GLN A 20 -17.39 5.22 2.55
N CYS A 21 -16.82 4.48 1.60
CA CYS A 21 -17.40 4.23 0.29
C CYS A 21 -16.81 2.94 -0.30
N GLU A 22 -17.56 2.29 -1.17
CA GLU A 22 -17.05 1.21 -2.02
C GLU A 22 -16.29 1.77 -3.22
N THR A 23 -15.41 0.98 -3.83
CA THR A 23 -14.78 1.37 -5.09
C THR A 23 -15.85 1.58 -6.17
N PRO A 24 -15.89 2.72 -6.89
CA PRO A 24 -16.86 2.94 -7.95
C PRO A 24 -16.75 1.90 -9.07
N ASP A 25 -17.87 1.43 -9.61
CA ASP A 25 -17.86 0.47 -10.73
C ASP A 25 -17.16 1.05 -11.97
N SER A 26 -17.28 2.35 -12.21
CA SER A 26 -16.54 3.05 -13.27
C SER A 26 -15.02 2.94 -13.15
N TRP A 27 -14.48 2.77 -11.94
CA TRP A 27 -13.06 2.49 -11.75
C TRP A 27 -12.72 1.06 -12.17
N ILE A 28 -13.59 0.09 -11.90
CA ILE A 28 -13.43 -1.30 -12.36
C ILE A 28 -13.51 -1.36 -13.88
N ASP A 29 -14.51 -0.70 -14.48
CA ASP A 29 -14.68 -0.62 -15.94
C ASP A 29 -13.43 -0.07 -16.64
N GLU A 30 -12.76 0.90 -16.02
CA GLU A 30 -11.47 1.41 -16.50
C GLU A 30 -10.34 0.40 -16.27
N ALA A 31 -10.24 -0.17 -15.07
CA ALA A 31 -9.16 -1.08 -14.68
C ALA A 31 -9.09 -2.36 -15.51
N ILE A 32 -10.25 -2.86 -15.99
CA ILE A 32 -10.32 -4.10 -16.79
C ILE A 32 -10.01 -3.87 -18.28
N LYS A 33 -9.84 -2.62 -18.73
CA LYS A 33 -9.44 -2.34 -20.11
C LYS A 33 -8.05 -2.91 -20.37
N PRO A 34 -7.82 -3.60 -21.51
CA PRO A 34 -6.50 -4.14 -21.85
C PRO A 34 -5.38 -3.10 -21.79
N ASP A 35 -5.64 -1.88 -22.27
CA ASP A 35 -4.67 -0.77 -22.26
C ASP A 35 -4.25 -0.34 -20.85
N ASN A 36 -5.08 -0.64 -19.84
CA ASN A 36 -4.81 -0.29 -18.45
C ASN A 36 -4.12 -1.41 -17.65
N LEU A 37 -3.90 -2.60 -18.22
CA LEU A 37 -3.20 -3.68 -17.53
C LEU A 37 -1.76 -3.28 -17.16
N ILE A 38 -1.03 -2.65 -18.09
CA ILE A 38 0.34 -2.19 -17.85
C ILE A 38 0.37 -1.14 -16.73
N PRO A 39 -0.38 -0.02 -16.81
CA PRO A 39 -0.33 0.99 -15.74
C PRO A 39 -0.87 0.46 -14.41
N LEU A 40 -1.82 -0.48 -14.40
CA LEU A 40 -2.29 -1.14 -13.19
C LEU A 40 -1.16 -1.89 -12.48
N LEU A 41 -0.47 -2.79 -13.18
CA LEU A 41 0.59 -3.62 -12.59
C LEU A 41 1.82 -2.80 -12.19
N VAL A 42 2.22 -1.84 -13.03
CA VAL A 42 3.35 -0.95 -12.71
C VAL A 42 3.04 -0.08 -11.49
N ASP A 43 1.83 0.49 -11.39
CA ASP A 43 1.46 1.28 -10.22
C ASP A 43 1.26 0.42 -8.97
N HIS A 44 0.70 -0.78 -9.10
CA HIS A 44 0.63 -1.76 -8.01
C HIS A 44 2.02 -2.07 -7.47
N CYS A 45 2.97 -2.43 -8.34
CA CYS A 45 4.38 -2.64 -7.97
C CYS A 45 4.95 -1.42 -7.21
N ASN A 46 4.70 -0.21 -7.70
CA ASN A 46 5.13 1.00 -7.01
C ASN A 46 4.47 1.18 -5.64
N CYS A 47 3.20 0.81 -5.49
CA CYS A 47 2.48 0.87 -4.22
C CYS A 47 3.13 -0.01 -3.15
N GLU A 48 3.56 -1.22 -3.48
CA GLU A 48 4.22 -2.12 -2.51
C GLU A 48 5.54 -1.54 -2.00
N LEU A 49 6.33 -0.92 -2.90
CA LEU A 49 7.54 -0.21 -2.50
C LEU A 49 7.21 1.01 -1.64
N LYS A 50 6.20 1.82 -2.01
CA LYS A 50 5.80 3.02 -1.24
C LYS A 50 5.27 2.66 0.15
N ALA A 51 4.54 1.54 0.29
CA ALA A 51 4.08 1.02 1.57
C ALA A 51 5.27 0.66 2.47
N SER A 52 6.23 -0.11 1.93
CA SER A 52 7.49 -0.44 2.60
C SER A 52 8.27 0.81 3.04
N GLN A 53 8.46 1.78 2.14
CA GLN A 53 9.20 3.01 2.43
C GLN A 53 8.51 3.85 3.52
N THR A 54 7.17 3.89 3.53
CA THR A 54 6.40 4.60 4.55
C THR A 54 6.59 3.95 5.92
N ALA A 55 6.49 2.62 6.01
CA ALA A 55 6.75 1.86 7.22
C ALA A 55 8.20 2.04 7.71
N MET A 56 9.18 1.96 6.81
CA MET A 56 10.59 2.20 7.12
C MET A 56 10.82 3.60 7.67
N PHE A 57 10.19 4.61 7.07
CA PHE A 57 10.27 5.99 7.56
C PHE A 57 9.75 6.09 9.00
N MET A 58 8.61 5.46 9.31
CA MET A 58 8.04 5.47 10.65
C MET A 58 8.97 4.79 11.66
N VAL A 59 9.48 3.59 11.34
CA VAL A 59 10.42 2.89 12.23
C VAL A 59 11.67 3.74 12.46
N ARG A 60 12.29 4.24 11.38
CA ARG A 60 13.49 5.09 11.44
C ARG A 60 13.26 6.38 12.24
N LYS A 61 12.11 7.04 12.08
CA LYS A 61 11.84 8.31 12.76
C LYS A 61 11.52 8.12 14.25
N TYR A 62 10.75 7.10 14.58
CA TYR A 62 10.10 7.00 15.89
C TYR A 62 10.67 5.90 16.80
N ALA A 63 11.12 4.78 16.23
CA ALA A 63 11.35 3.58 17.03
C ALA A 63 12.80 3.15 17.18
N VAL A 64 13.71 3.49 16.26
CA VAL A 64 15.07 2.94 16.25
C VAL A 64 16.17 3.99 16.31
N ASP A 65 17.37 3.56 16.71
CA ASP A 65 18.56 4.40 16.68
C ASP A 65 19.05 4.70 15.25
N LYS A 66 20.07 5.56 15.14
CA LYS A 66 20.61 6.00 13.85
C LYS A 66 21.21 4.86 13.04
N GLN A 67 21.84 3.87 13.68
CA GLN A 67 22.50 2.74 13.00
C GLN A 67 21.47 1.78 12.41
N SER A 68 20.46 1.43 13.20
CA SER A 68 19.29 0.63 12.80
C SER A 68 18.50 1.33 11.69
N GLY A 69 18.35 2.65 11.79
CA GLY A 69 17.75 3.47 10.75
C GLY A 69 18.53 3.43 9.42
N ALA A 70 19.86 3.39 9.47
CA ALA A 70 20.70 3.24 8.27
C ALA A 70 20.59 1.83 7.67
N ALA A 71 20.50 0.79 8.51
CA ALA A 71 20.31 -0.59 8.06
C ALA A 71 18.97 -0.77 7.31
N LEU A 72 17.89 -0.14 7.77
CA LEU A 72 16.60 -0.12 7.06
C LEU A 72 16.71 0.49 5.66
N MET A 73 17.39 1.63 5.53
CA MET A 73 17.57 2.27 4.22
C MET A 73 18.45 1.43 3.28
N ALA A 74 19.50 0.79 3.81
CA ALA A 74 20.35 -0.11 3.03
C ALA A 74 19.59 -1.35 2.53
N TRP A 75 18.58 -1.80 3.28
CA TRP A 75 17.69 -2.88 2.87
C TRP A 75 16.73 -2.47 1.75
N ALA A 76 16.24 -1.23 1.75
CA ALA A 76 15.38 -0.70 0.68
C ALA A 76 16.13 -0.44 -0.64
N LYS A 77 17.43 -0.18 -0.57
CA LYS A 77 18.22 0.37 -1.68
C LYS A 77 18.11 -0.39 -3.00
N PRO A 78 18.14 -1.75 -3.04
CA PRO A 78 17.99 -2.47 -4.31
C PRO A 78 16.64 -2.23 -4.99
N TYR A 79 15.56 -2.09 -4.20
CA TYR A 79 14.21 -1.80 -4.70
C TYR A 79 14.11 -0.36 -5.18
N GLU A 80 14.69 0.58 -4.43
CA GLU A 80 14.77 2.00 -4.83
C GLU A 80 15.56 2.18 -6.12
N ASP A 81 16.68 1.49 -6.27
CA ASP A 81 17.49 1.56 -7.49
C ASP A 81 16.76 0.98 -8.69
N PHE A 82 15.99 -0.09 -8.50
CA PHE A 82 15.16 -0.62 -9.57
C PHE A 82 14.09 0.38 -10.02
N VAL A 83 13.33 0.95 -9.06
CA VAL A 83 12.21 1.86 -9.36
C VAL A 83 12.70 3.23 -9.83
N TYR A 84 13.73 3.81 -9.20
CA TYR A 84 14.16 5.19 -9.44
C TYR A 84 15.47 5.33 -10.23
N GLY A 85 16.22 4.24 -10.47
CA GLY A 85 17.57 4.26 -11.05
C GLY A 85 17.68 4.50 -12.56
N GLY A 86 16.56 4.73 -13.26
CA GLY A 86 16.56 5.09 -14.70
C GLY A 86 16.26 3.93 -15.64
N ASN A 87 16.78 4.00 -16.88
CA ASN A 87 16.34 3.13 -18.00
C ASN A 87 17.10 1.80 -18.10
N ASP A 88 18.21 1.61 -17.38
CA ASP A 88 19.01 0.38 -17.39
C ASP A 88 18.54 -0.57 -16.28
N ARG A 89 17.31 -1.08 -16.43
CA ARG A 89 16.67 -1.98 -15.46
C ARG A 89 16.83 -3.42 -15.92
N SER A 90 17.52 -4.20 -15.09
CA SER A 90 17.64 -5.65 -15.24
C SER A 90 16.99 -6.32 -14.04
N THR A 91 15.92 -7.10 -14.26
CA THR A 91 15.29 -7.89 -13.18
C THR A 91 16.24 -8.96 -12.67
N VAL A 92 17.10 -9.49 -13.55
CA VAL A 92 18.22 -10.38 -13.19
C VAL A 92 19.18 -9.70 -12.20
N ASP A 93 19.58 -8.45 -12.48
CA ASP A 93 20.45 -7.69 -11.60
C ASP A 93 19.78 -7.42 -10.24
N PHE A 94 18.49 -7.07 -10.25
CA PHE A 94 17.72 -6.85 -9.03
C PHE A 94 17.71 -8.10 -8.14
N HIS A 95 17.40 -9.27 -8.70
CA HIS A 95 17.43 -10.53 -7.94
C HIS A 95 18.82 -10.87 -7.39
N SER A 96 19.91 -10.46 -8.06
CA SER A 96 21.28 -10.66 -7.59
C SER A 96 21.69 -9.71 -6.46
N LYS A 97 21.09 -8.50 -6.40
CA LYS A 97 21.43 -7.43 -5.45
C LYS A 97 20.53 -7.42 -4.21
N LYS A 98 19.45 -8.21 -4.20
CA LYS A 98 18.51 -8.21 -3.08
C LYS A 98 19.16 -8.68 -1.79
N ASN A 99 18.89 -7.95 -0.70
CA ASN A 99 19.40 -8.25 0.62
C ASN A 99 18.23 -8.39 1.61
N GLY A 100 18.48 -9.11 2.70
CA GLY A 100 17.60 -9.10 3.87
C GLY A 100 18.06 -8.06 4.87
N LEU A 101 17.25 -7.82 5.90
CA LEU A 101 17.70 -7.06 7.05
C LEU A 101 18.79 -7.85 7.79
N LEU A 102 20.03 -7.37 7.71
CA LEU A 102 21.22 -8.09 8.17
C LEU A 102 21.43 -8.06 9.70
N ALA A 103 20.85 -7.08 10.39
CA ALA A 103 21.05 -6.88 11.83
C ALA A 103 19.71 -6.64 12.56
N PRO A 104 19.57 -7.11 13.81
CA PRO A 104 18.44 -6.72 14.66
C PRO A 104 18.37 -5.20 14.81
N LEU A 105 17.15 -4.66 14.85
CA LEU A 105 16.95 -3.24 15.09
C LEU A 105 16.96 -2.97 16.59
N THR A 106 17.71 -1.94 17.00
CA THR A 106 17.76 -1.50 18.40
C THR A 106 16.65 -0.49 18.64
N PRO A 107 15.69 -0.77 19.55
CA PRO A 107 14.66 0.17 19.90
C PRO A 107 15.23 1.36 20.69
N ARG A 108 14.69 2.55 20.47
CA ARG A 108 14.96 3.71 21.31
C ARG A 108 14.30 3.55 22.68
N SER A 109 14.98 4.01 23.72
CA SER A 109 14.46 3.95 25.10
C SER A 109 13.39 4.99 25.41
N ASP A 110 13.26 6.04 24.60
CA ASP A 110 12.35 7.17 24.84
C ASP A 110 10.99 7.05 24.15
N PHE A 111 10.69 5.91 23.53
CA PHE A 111 9.39 5.62 22.93
C PHE A 111 8.85 4.27 23.41
N SER A 112 7.86 4.32 24.30
CA SER A 112 7.26 3.14 24.96
C SER A 112 6.67 2.10 24.01
N HIS A 113 6.20 2.54 22.83
CA HIS A 113 5.64 1.65 21.80
C HIS A 113 6.65 1.27 20.71
N GLY A 114 7.94 1.56 20.91
CA GLY A 114 8.99 1.39 19.91
C GLY A 114 9.16 -0.06 19.42
N GLN A 115 9.23 -1.02 20.34
CA GLN A 115 9.39 -2.43 19.98
C GLN A 115 8.18 -2.95 19.20
N GLU A 116 6.96 -2.62 19.63
CA GLU A 116 5.75 -3.05 18.93
C GLU A 116 5.64 -2.42 17.53
N LEU A 117 6.01 -1.13 17.39
CA LEU A 117 6.08 -0.48 16.09
C LEU A 117 7.11 -1.17 15.18
N ILE A 118 8.29 -1.49 15.70
CA ILE A 118 9.33 -2.23 14.97
C ILE A 118 8.79 -3.58 14.48
N ASP A 119 8.23 -4.39 15.37
CA ASP A 119 7.83 -5.76 15.05
C ASP A 119 6.76 -5.79 13.95
N LYS A 120 5.74 -4.94 14.07
CA LYS A 120 4.66 -4.85 13.08
C LYS A 120 5.14 -4.27 11.75
N MET A 121 5.89 -3.17 11.78
CA MET A 121 6.35 -2.51 10.54
C MET A 121 7.39 -3.33 9.80
N VAL A 122 8.33 -3.98 10.49
CA VAL A 122 9.33 -4.85 9.85
C VAL A 122 8.66 -6.05 9.20
N ARG A 123 7.63 -6.63 9.84
CA ARG A 123 6.85 -7.69 9.21
C ARG A 123 6.16 -7.20 7.94
N LEU A 124 5.44 -6.06 8.02
CA LEU A 124 4.79 -5.45 6.86
C LEU A 124 5.79 -5.22 5.72
N ILE A 125 6.94 -4.58 6.00
CA ILE A 125 7.97 -4.32 4.98
C ILE A 125 8.43 -5.60 4.28
N LYS A 126 8.61 -6.71 5.02
CA LYS A 126 8.99 -8.01 4.41
C LYS A 126 7.89 -8.53 3.48
N GLU A 127 6.63 -8.43 3.91
CA GLU A 127 5.47 -8.89 3.15
C GLU A 127 5.30 -8.03 1.89
N GLU A 128 5.44 -6.71 1.98
CA GLU A 128 5.35 -5.80 0.83
C GLU A 128 6.51 -5.93 -0.17
N PHE A 129 7.74 -6.14 0.30
CA PHE A 129 8.84 -6.48 -0.60
C PHE A 129 8.60 -7.79 -1.32
N HIS A 130 7.98 -8.77 -0.66
CA HIS A 130 7.61 -10.01 -1.32
C HIS A 130 6.50 -9.79 -2.36
N HIS A 131 5.48 -8.98 -2.06
CA HIS A 131 4.44 -8.62 -3.03
C HIS A 131 5.04 -7.89 -4.24
N PHE A 132 5.94 -6.94 -4.02
CA PHE A 132 6.68 -6.24 -5.07
C PHE A 132 7.38 -7.23 -6.02
N GLU A 133 8.12 -8.20 -5.45
CA GLU A 133 8.79 -9.25 -6.23
C GLU A 133 7.79 -10.07 -7.04
N GLN A 134 6.64 -10.46 -6.45
CA GLN A 134 5.60 -11.23 -7.14
C GLN A 134 4.97 -10.46 -8.30
N VAL A 135 4.73 -9.15 -8.15
CA VAL A 135 4.22 -8.31 -9.24
C VAL A 135 5.23 -8.24 -10.38
N LEU A 136 6.53 -8.06 -10.08
CA LEU A 136 7.58 -8.07 -11.10
C LEU A 136 7.68 -9.41 -11.83
N GLU A 137 7.60 -10.53 -11.12
CA GLU A 137 7.61 -11.86 -11.75
C GLU A 137 6.42 -12.06 -12.71
N ILE A 138 5.24 -11.54 -12.34
CA ILE A 138 4.05 -11.57 -13.21
C ILE A 138 4.26 -10.68 -14.45
N MET A 139 4.81 -9.47 -14.26
CA MET A 139 5.13 -8.57 -15.37
C MET A 139 6.13 -9.20 -16.35
N ASP A 140 7.20 -9.81 -15.83
CA ASP A 140 8.24 -10.47 -16.64
C ASP A 140 7.67 -11.65 -17.44
N LYS A 141 6.84 -12.51 -16.81
CA LYS A 141 6.16 -13.62 -17.50
C LYS A 141 5.24 -13.16 -18.63
N ARG A 142 4.71 -11.94 -18.53
CA ARG A 142 3.82 -11.32 -19.52
C ARG A 142 4.55 -10.45 -20.53
N GLY A 143 5.88 -10.35 -20.44
CA GLY A 143 6.66 -9.47 -21.30
C GLY A 143 6.33 -7.99 -21.12
N ILE A 144 5.84 -7.59 -19.94
CA ILE A 144 5.51 -6.20 -19.62
C ILE A 144 6.76 -5.54 -19.05
N PRO A 145 7.43 -4.64 -19.79
CA PRO A 145 8.58 -3.93 -19.25
C PRO A 145 8.14 -2.96 -18.16
N TYR A 146 8.92 -2.90 -17.08
CA TYR A 146 8.71 -1.88 -16.06
C TYR A 146 8.96 -0.48 -16.64
N SER A 147 8.05 0.45 -16.38
CA SER A 147 8.14 1.84 -16.82
C SER A 147 7.88 2.81 -15.66
N ASN A 148 8.38 4.04 -15.79
CA ASN A 148 8.12 5.06 -14.78
C ASN A 148 6.68 5.57 -14.90
N LEU A 149 5.95 5.54 -13.80
CA LEU A 149 4.65 6.20 -13.68
C LEU A 149 4.71 7.30 -12.64
N HIS A 150 4.14 8.45 -12.96
CA HIS A 150 3.89 9.49 -11.97
C HIS A 150 2.91 8.98 -10.91
N ALA A 151 3.20 9.21 -9.64
CA ALA A 151 2.30 8.86 -8.55
C ALA A 151 0.96 9.60 -8.69
N GLY A 152 -0.14 8.90 -8.39
CA GLY A 152 -1.48 9.50 -8.32
C GLY A 152 -1.65 10.46 -7.13
N ARG A 153 -2.82 11.10 -7.05
CA ARG A 153 -3.11 12.11 -6.02
C ARG A 153 -3.48 11.54 -4.64
N TYR A 154 -3.82 10.25 -4.54
CA TYR A 154 -4.45 9.64 -3.36
C TYR A 154 -3.65 9.81 -2.06
N ALA A 155 -2.48 9.15 -1.94
CA ALA A 155 -1.67 9.20 -0.72
C ALA A 155 -1.25 10.64 -0.36
N LYS A 156 -0.87 11.44 -1.37
CA LYS A 156 -0.56 12.86 -1.19
C LYS A 156 -1.77 13.65 -0.68
N GLY A 157 -2.97 13.32 -1.13
CA GLY A 157 -4.23 13.91 -0.70
C GLY A 157 -4.54 13.61 0.76
N LEU A 158 -4.35 12.36 1.20
CA LEU A 158 -4.50 11.95 2.60
C LEU A 158 -3.48 12.63 3.51
N MET A 159 -2.23 12.79 3.05
CA MET A 159 -1.21 13.50 3.82
C MET A 159 -1.54 14.97 4.10
N LYS A 160 -2.43 15.60 3.34
CA LYS A 160 -2.84 17.01 3.58
C LYS A 160 -3.65 17.19 4.86
N VAL A 161 -4.32 16.14 5.35
CA VAL A 161 -5.13 16.25 6.57
C VAL A 161 -4.36 15.89 7.82
N VAL A 162 -3.15 15.32 7.71
CA VAL A 162 -2.31 14.90 8.83
C VAL A 162 -1.88 16.09 9.70
N ARG A 163 -2.06 15.98 11.02
CA ARG A 163 -1.60 16.98 12.00
C ARG A 163 -0.07 17.02 12.05
N THR A 164 0.48 18.17 12.44
CA THR A 164 1.92 18.46 12.36
C THR A 164 2.66 18.45 13.71
N HIS A 165 1.95 18.27 14.82
CA HIS A 165 2.54 18.14 16.16
C HIS A 165 2.57 16.68 16.61
N GLU A 166 3.55 16.30 17.42
CA GLU A 166 3.64 14.94 17.98
C GLU A 166 2.83 14.85 19.30
N PRO A 167 2.26 13.69 19.65
CA PRO A 167 2.26 12.41 18.91
C PRO A 167 1.17 12.32 17.82
N ALA A 168 0.37 13.37 17.65
CA ALA A 168 -0.76 13.41 16.71
C ALA A 168 -0.36 13.11 15.25
N THR A 169 0.84 13.53 14.84
CA THR A 169 1.40 13.26 13.50
C THR A 169 1.57 11.75 13.26
N LEU A 170 2.16 11.03 14.22
CA LEU A 170 2.34 9.57 14.12
C LEU A 170 0.98 8.85 14.10
N ILE A 171 0.07 9.21 15.01
CA ILE A 171 -1.27 8.63 15.08
C ILE A 171 -2.00 8.79 13.73
N ASP A 172 -1.96 9.98 13.15
CA ASP A 172 -2.62 10.25 11.87
C ASP A 172 -1.99 9.49 10.71
N LYS A 173 -0.66 9.35 10.69
CA LYS A 173 0.03 8.56 9.67
C LYS A 173 -0.33 7.09 9.74
N LEU A 174 -0.47 6.54 10.95
CA LEU A 174 -0.91 5.17 11.15
C LEU A 174 -2.36 4.98 10.69
N ILE A 175 -3.26 5.93 10.99
CA ILE A 175 -4.65 5.90 10.47
C ILE A 175 -4.66 5.98 8.94
N VAL A 176 -3.82 6.83 8.34
CA VAL A 176 -3.71 6.89 6.88
C VAL A 176 -3.18 5.57 6.30
N GLY A 177 -2.18 4.95 6.94
CA GLY A 177 -1.74 3.59 6.59
C GLY A 177 -2.91 2.62 6.59
N ALA A 178 -3.70 2.58 7.67
CA ALA A 178 -4.89 1.73 7.77
C ALA A 178 -5.86 1.93 6.58
N TYR A 179 -6.13 3.17 6.18
CA TYR A 179 -6.99 3.47 5.02
C TYR A 179 -6.40 3.03 3.68
N ILE A 180 -5.08 3.14 3.49
CA ILE A 180 -4.42 2.70 2.25
C ILE A 180 -4.56 1.18 2.12
N GLU A 181 -4.19 0.40 3.15
CA GLU A 181 -4.25 -1.06 3.13
C GLU A 181 -5.70 -1.57 3.01
N ALA A 182 -6.64 -0.95 3.74
CA ALA A 182 -8.06 -1.30 3.66
C ALA A 182 -8.61 -1.09 2.24
N ARG A 183 -8.27 0.05 1.60
CA ARG A 183 -8.69 0.33 0.23
C ARG A 183 -8.03 -0.62 -0.78
N SER A 184 -6.74 -0.94 -0.58
CA SER A 184 -6.04 -1.92 -1.41
C SER A 184 -6.75 -3.28 -1.37
N CYS A 185 -7.06 -3.77 -0.16
CA CYS A 185 -7.79 -5.02 0.04
C CYS A 185 -9.15 -5.03 -0.66
N GLU A 186 -9.95 -3.97 -0.49
CA GLU A 186 -11.27 -3.86 -1.13
C GLU A 186 -11.16 -3.82 -2.66
N ARG A 187 -10.19 -3.08 -3.22
CA ARG A 187 -9.96 -3.03 -4.68
C ARG A 187 -9.46 -4.34 -5.25
N PHE A 188 -8.51 -5.02 -4.60
CA PHE A 188 -8.07 -6.35 -5.04
C PHE A 188 -9.23 -7.32 -5.11
N ALA A 189 -10.08 -7.35 -4.07
CA ALA A 189 -11.21 -8.25 -4.03
C ALA A 189 -12.29 -7.89 -5.05
N LYS A 190 -12.58 -6.61 -5.27
CA LYS A 190 -13.57 -6.15 -6.24
C LYS A 190 -13.12 -6.38 -7.68
N LEU A 191 -11.82 -6.23 -7.97
CA LEU A 191 -11.26 -6.39 -9.31
C LEU A 191 -10.99 -7.85 -9.69
N ALA A 192 -10.57 -8.70 -8.74
CA ALA A 192 -10.17 -10.08 -9.00
C ALA A 192 -11.15 -10.93 -9.85
N PRO A 193 -12.48 -10.84 -9.71
CA PRO A 193 -13.42 -11.61 -10.54
C PRO A 193 -13.33 -11.34 -12.04
N TYR A 194 -12.82 -10.17 -12.44
CA TYR A 194 -12.73 -9.72 -13.83
C TYR A 194 -11.37 -9.99 -14.48
N LEU A 195 -10.39 -10.47 -13.70
CA LEU A 195 -9.04 -10.74 -14.18
C LEU A 195 -8.91 -12.18 -14.69
N ASP A 196 -7.87 -12.41 -15.48
CA ASP A 196 -7.48 -13.77 -15.89
C ASP A 196 -7.14 -14.65 -14.66
N PRO A 197 -7.16 -16.00 -14.81
CA PRO A 197 -7.01 -16.90 -13.68
C PRO A 197 -5.74 -16.72 -12.84
N GLU A 198 -4.61 -16.31 -13.46
CA GLU A 198 -3.35 -16.09 -12.73
C GLU A 198 -3.44 -14.84 -11.86
N LEU A 199 -3.85 -13.70 -12.44
CA LEU A 199 -4.00 -12.44 -11.71
C LEU A 199 -5.11 -12.50 -10.66
N LYS A 200 -6.24 -13.13 -10.98
CA LYS A 200 -7.32 -13.37 -10.02
C LYS A 200 -6.80 -14.11 -8.78
N LYS A 201 -6.06 -15.19 -8.99
CA LYS A 201 -5.48 -15.98 -7.88
C LYS A 201 -4.49 -15.15 -7.08
N PHE A 202 -3.63 -14.39 -7.75
CA PHE A 202 -2.66 -13.50 -7.12
C PHE A 202 -3.35 -12.44 -6.25
N TYR A 203 -4.31 -11.68 -6.78
CA TYR A 203 -5.00 -10.62 -6.04
C TYR A 203 -5.82 -11.16 -4.86
N ILE A 204 -6.45 -12.34 -5.00
CA ILE A 204 -7.12 -13.01 -3.87
C ILE A 204 -6.10 -13.42 -2.78
N SER A 205 -4.88 -13.80 -3.17
CA SER A 205 -3.85 -14.21 -2.20
C SER A 205 -3.34 -13.07 -1.33
N LEU A 206 -3.39 -11.82 -1.82
CA LEU A 206 -2.96 -10.62 -1.09
C LEU A 206 -3.92 -10.22 0.03
N LEU A 207 -5.22 -10.55 -0.08
CA LEU A 207 -6.26 -10.04 0.81
C LEU A 207 -5.99 -10.29 2.31
N ARG A 208 -5.34 -11.41 2.64
CA ARG A 208 -5.03 -11.75 4.04
C ARG A 208 -3.89 -10.91 4.63
N SER A 209 -2.88 -10.53 3.84
CA SER A 209 -1.83 -9.60 4.30
C SER A 209 -2.42 -8.22 4.45
N GLU A 210 -3.11 -7.72 3.42
CA GLU A 210 -3.74 -6.39 3.41
C GLU A 210 -4.69 -6.18 4.60
N ALA A 211 -5.58 -7.15 4.85
CA ALA A 211 -6.52 -7.07 5.98
C ALA A 211 -5.79 -7.04 7.34
N ARG A 212 -4.65 -7.73 7.46
CA ARG A 212 -3.82 -7.68 8.68
C ARG A 212 -3.07 -6.36 8.78
N HIS A 213 -2.49 -5.85 7.69
CA HIS A 213 -1.77 -4.57 7.69
C HIS A 213 -2.68 -3.43 8.13
N TYR A 214 -3.89 -3.38 7.59
CA TYR A 214 -4.95 -2.47 8.04
C TYR A 214 -5.17 -2.54 9.57
N GLN A 215 -5.36 -3.75 10.10
CA GLN A 215 -5.59 -3.96 11.53
C GLN A 215 -4.37 -3.59 12.39
N ASP A 216 -3.17 -3.91 11.93
CA ASP A 216 -1.92 -3.61 12.62
C ASP A 216 -1.69 -2.09 12.72
N TYR A 217 -1.94 -1.36 11.63
CA TYR A 217 -1.91 0.10 11.61
C TYR A 217 -2.91 0.71 12.59
N LEU A 218 -4.17 0.26 12.56
CA LEU A 218 -5.21 0.79 13.43
C LEU A 218 -4.93 0.51 14.91
N THR A 219 -4.51 -0.73 15.21
CA THR A 219 -4.13 -1.14 16.58
C THR A 219 -2.98 -0.28 17.12
N LEU A 220 -1.95 -0.01 16.31
CA LEU A 220 -0.85 0.87 16.69
C LEU A 220 -1.34 2.29 16.95
N ALA A 221 -2.21 2.82 16.09
CA ALA A 221 -2.75 4.17 16.25
C ALA A 221 -3.52 4.32 17.58
N GLU A 222 -4.39 3.36 17.90
CA GLU A 222 -5.18 3.35 19.14
C GLU A 222 -4.28 3.26 20.38
N LYS A 223 -3.29 2.36 20.37
CA LYS A 223 -2.35 2.19 21.47
C LYS A 223 -1.53 3.44 21.73
N ILE A 224 -0.97 4.05 20.69
CA ILE A 224 -0.13 5.25 20.80
C ILE A 224 -0.98 6.46 21.22
N ALA A 225 -2.24 6.54 20.80
CA ALA A 225 -3.14 7.62 21.19
C ALA A 225 -3.54 7.55 22.67
N GLY A 226 -3.70 6.34 23.23
CA GLY A 226 -4.15 6.11 24.61
C GLY A 226 -5.54 6.68 24.91
N THR A 227 -6.26 7.13 23.89
CA THR A 227 -7.55 7.84 23.95
C THR A 227 -8.39 7.45 22.75
N ASN A 228 -9.69 7.78 22.78
CA ASN A 228 -10.59 7.49 21.67
C ASN A 228 -10.21 8.33 20.42
N ILE A 229 -9.92 7.65 19.31
CA ILE A 229 -9.56 8.27 18.02
C ILE A 229 -10.64 8.11 16.95
N ALA A 230 -11.86 7.67 17.30
CA ALA A 230 -12.94 7.42 16.35
C ALA A 230 -13.28 8.65 15.50
N ASP A 231 -13.33 9.84 16.09
CA ASP A 231 -13.58 11.09 15.38
C ASP A 231 -12.48 11.36 14.35
N ARG A 232 -11.24 11.01 14.70
CA ARG A 232 -10.09 11.21 13.82
C ARG A 232 -10.10 10.22 12.66
N ILE A 233 -10.42 8.95 12.94
CA ILE A 233 -10.63 7.92 11.93
C ILE A 233 -11.70 8.39 10.95
N ARG A 234 -12.85 8.89 11.43
CA ARG A 234 -13.93 9.39 10.57
C ARG A 234 -13.48 10.57 9.71
N ALA A 235 -12.79 11.55 10.28
CA ALA A 235 -12.32 12.73 9.54
C ALA A 235 -11.33 12.36 8.40
N ILE A 236 -10.39 11.46 8.65
CA ILE A 236 -9.45 10.98 7.61
C ILE A 236 -10.20 10.15 6.56
N GLY A 237 -11.14 9.30 6.98
CA GLY A 237 -11.94 8.49 6.05
C GLY A 237 -12.87 9.29 5.17
N SER A 238 -13.38 10.44 5.63
CA SER A 238 -14.17 11.32 4.76
C SER A 238 -13.30 11.92 3.66
N LYS A 239 -12.02 12.22 3.96
CA LYS A 239 -11.06 12.64 2.94
C LYS A 239 -10.69 11.51 1.98
N GLU A 240 -10.54 10.29 2.49
CA GLU A 240 -10.31 9.09 1.68
C GLU A 240 -11.45 8.87 0.69
N ALA A 241 -12.70 8.87 1.18
CA ALA A 241 -13.87 8.67 0.34
C ALA A 241 -14.02 9.77 -0.71
N GLU A 242 -13.73 11.04 -0.38
CA GLU A 242 -13.68 12.13 -1.36
C GLU A 242 -12.67 11.82 -2.48
N LEU A 243 -11.47 11.33 -2.16
CA LEU A 243 -10.45 11.03 -3.16
C LEU A 243 -10.85 9.86 -4.08
N ILE A 244 -11.56 8.86 -3.55
CA ILE A 244 -12.02 7.68 -4.28
C ILE A 244 -13.24 8.00 -5.16
N THR A 245 -14.12 8.88 -4.72
CA THR A 245 -15.42 9.15 -5.38
C THR A 245 -15.43 10.40 -6.25
N THR A 246 -14.37 11.22 -6.22
CA THR A 246 -14.27 12.39 -7.12
C THR A 246 -13.56 12.05 -8.43
N PRO A 247 -13.85 12.79 -9.52
CA PRO A 247 -13.19 12.59 -10.81
C PRO A 247 -11.66 12.68 -10.73
N ASP A 248 -10.99 11.84 -11.52
CA ASP A 248 -9.54 11.72 -11.63
C ASP A 248 -9.14 11.52 -13.10
N ASP A 249 -8.19 12.31 -13.57
CA ASP A 249 -7.68 12.27 -14.95
C ASP A 249 -6.58 11.23 -15.14
N THR A 250 -6.08 10.66 -14.04
CA THR A 250 -4.91 9.78 -14.04
C THR A 250 -5.28 8.43 -13.43
N PHE A 251 -5.46 7.41 -14.28
CA PHE A 251 -5.74 6.06 -13.80
C PHE A 251 -4.54 5.49 -13.02
N ARG A 252 -4.80 5.11 -11.76
CA ARG A 252 -3.87 4.50 -10.80
C ARG A 252 -4.60 3.52 -9.91
N PHE A 253 -3.88 2.65 -9.23
CA PHE A 253 -4.44 1.64 -8.34
C PHE A 253 -5.33 2.25 -7.24
N HIS A 254 -5.00 3.45 -6.74
CA HIS A 254 -5.83 4.22 -5.79
C HIS A 254 -6.46 5.51 -6.37
N SER A 255 -6.55 5.63 -7.70
CA SER A 255 -7.19 6.81 -8.34
C SER A 255 -8.68 6.92 -8.03
N GLY A 256 -9.24 8.13 -8.19
CA GLY A 256 -10.68 8.38 -8.09
C GLY A 256 -11.48 7.84 -9.28
N ILE A 257 -12.63 8.44 -9.58
CA ILE A 257 -13.46 8.07 -10.73
C ILE A 257 -12.76 8.49 -12.03
N PRO A 258 -12.37 7.57 -12.93
CA PRO A 258 -11.71 7.93 -14.17
C PRO A 258 -12.58 8.85 -15.02
N VAL A 259 -12.01 9.99 -15.44
CA VAL A 259 -12.66 10.86 -16.43
C VAL A 259 -12.45 10.23 -17.80
N THR A 260 -13.54 9.84 -18.47
CA THR A 260 -13.46 9.40 -19.86
C THR A 260 -13.01 10.59 -20.71
N THR A 261 -11.76 10.59 -21.17
CA THR A 261 -11.38 11.46 -22.29
C THR A 261 -12.12 10.94 -23.50
N ALA A 262 -13.17 11.64 -23.92
CA ALA A 262 -13.71 11.43 -25.26
C ALA A 262 -12.53 11.61 -26.22
N ALA A 263 -12.14 10.54 -26.92
CA ALA A 263 -11.17 10.65 -27.99
C ALA A 263 -11.69 11.72 -28.96
N CYS A 264 -10.99 12.84 -29.08
CA CYS A 264 -11.24 13.77 -30.17
C CYS A 264 -11.05 12.99 -31.46
N VAL A 265 -12.17 12.79 -32.16
CA VAL A 265 -12.26 12.16 -33.49
C VAL A 265 -11.45 12.95 -34.50
#